data_AF-A0A0S8APQ3-F1
#
_entry.id   AF-A0A0S8APQ3-F1
#
_cell.length_a   1.000
_cell.length_b   1.000
_cell.length_c   1.000
_cell.angle_alpha   90.00
_cell.angle_beta   90.00
_cell.angle_gamma   90.00
#
_symmetry.space_group_name_H-M   'P 1'
#
loop_
_entity.id
_entity.type
_entity.pdbx_description
1 polymer ?
#
loop_
_entity_poly.entity_id
_entity_poly.type
_entity_poly.pdbx_seq_one_letter_code
_entity_poly.pdbx_strand_id
1 'polypeptide(L)'
;MGIFDELKKLFTQKEDDSGQKKEGIMSEKKMTAEECNEYMMKQCGFVPRMFKIINTVTPDPGKTFADFYASIFGDGALSKKVKELMFMSGGVAYCSPRCIIHVIPAIREGATTGEIFEAAAVGMILAGFVPGGPGIPYAFEYALKCLDIEAKFNKGEEWEYLPQTKFDHGIY
;
A
#
# COMPACT_ATOMS: atom_id res chain seq x y z
N MET A 1 -25.98 30.62 15.48
CA MET A 1 -24.57 30.29 15.20
C MET A 1 -24.41 28.83 15.49
N GLY A 2 -23.98 28.05 14.49
CA GLY A 2 -23.93 26.60 14.60
C GLY A 2 -22.60 26.12 15.18
N ILE A 3 -22.57 24.89 15.67
CA ILE A 3 -21.36 24.18 16.16
C ILE A 3 -20.16 24.29 15.19
N PHE A 4 -20.44 24.41 13.89
CA PHE A 4 -19.41 24.64 12.86
C PHE A 4 -18.69 25.99 12.97
N ASP A 5 -19.36 27.06 13.42
CA ASP A 5 -18.76 28.39 13.58
C ASP A 5 -17.83 28.44 14.80
N GLU A 6 -18.17 27.71 15.86
CA GLU A 6 -17.32 27.55 17.06
C GLU A 6 -16.07 26.71 16.76
N LEU A 7 -16.22 25.62 16.00
CA LEU A 7 -15.09 24.81 15.54
C LEU A 7 -14.13 25.63 14.68
N LYS A 8 -14.64 26.48 13.79
CA LYS A 8 -13.81 27.33 12.92
C LYS A 8 -13.00 28.36 13.71
N LYS A 9 -13.55 28.92 14.79
CA LYS A 9 -12.83 29.80 15.72
C LYS A 9 -11.74 29.07 16.50
N LEU A 10 -11.99 27.81 16.91
CA LEU A 10 -11.00 27.01 17.64
C LEU A 10 -9.75 26.72 16.80
N PHE A 11 -9.89 26.58 15.48
CA PHE A 11 -8.78 26.29 14.56
C PHE A 11 -8.06 27.53 14.00
N THR A 12 -8.66 28.73 14.09
CA THR A 12 -8.07 29.96 13.53
C THR A 12 -7.24 30.76 14.52
N GLN A 13 -7.20 30.37 15.79
CA GLN A 13 -6.59 31.17 16.85
C GLN A 13 -5.11 30.83 17.15
N LYS A 14 -4.41 30.13 16.24
CA LYS A 14 -3.03 29.69 16.50
C LYS A 14 -1.98 30.05 15.44
N GLU A 15 -2.27 30.96 14.51
CA GLU A 15 -1.27 31.43 13.55
C GLU A 15 -1.33 32.94 13.40
N ASP A 16 -0.66 33.63 14.32
CA ASP A 16 0.04 34.87 14.00
C ASP A 16 1.02 35.18 15.13
N ASP A 17 2.31 34.85 14.96
CA ASP A 17 3.41 35.81 15.17
C ASP A 17 4.78 35.26 14.73
N SER A 18 5.59 36.16 14.20
CA SER A 18 7.04 36.11 13.94
C SER A 18 7.57 35.50 12.63
N GLY A 19 7.76 36.39 11.64
CA GLY A 19 9.10 36.85 11.30
C GLY A 19 10.04 35.94 10.50
N GLN A 20 10.16 36.23 9.20
CA GLN A 20 11.31 36.03 8.29
C GLN A 20 12.32 34.91 8.61
N LYS A 21 12.38 33.92 7.71
CA LYS A 21 13.66 33.46 7.13
C LYS A 21 13.44 33.07 5.67
N LYS A 22 14.05 33.84 4.76
CA LYS A 22 14.40 33.35 3.42
C LYS A 22 15.49 32.30 3.63
N GLU A 23 15.10 31.06 3.90
CA GLU A 23 16.00 29.94 3.74
C GLU A 23 16.18 29.75 2.23
N GLY A 24 17.40 30.01 1.76
CA GLY A 24 17.79 29.59 0.43
C GLY A 24 17.46 28.11 0.31
N ILE A 25 16.81 27.74 -0.79
CA ILE A 25 16.62 26.34 -1.15
C ILE A 25 18.04 25.79 -1.33
N MET A 26 18.61 25.26 -0.25
CA MET A 26 19.65 24.26 -0.34
C MET A 26 19.02 23.19 -1.20
N SER A 27 19.52 23.03 -2.42
CA SER A 27 19.07 21.95 -3.28
C SER A 27 19.42 20.67 -2.54
N GLU A 28 18.45 20.10 -1.82
CA GLU A 28 18.56 18.73 -1.34
C GLU A 28 19.00 17.91 -2.54
N LYS A 29 20.13 17.20 -2.39
CA LYS A 29 20.63 16.32 -3.44
C LYS A 29 19.47 15.39 -3.80
N LYS A 30 18.91 15.56 -4.99
CA LYS A 30 17.85 14.67 -5.47
C LYS A 30 18.39 13.25 -5.49
N MET A 31 17.61 12.34 -4.94
CA MET A 31 17.94 10.93 -4.92
C MET A 31 18.16 10.44 -6.36
N THR A 32 18.99 9.43 -6.58
CA THR A 32 18.96 8.69 -7.84
C THR A 32 17.74 7.76 -7.89
N ALA A 33 17.46 7.17 -9.05
CA ALA A 33 16.40 6.16 -9.18
C ALA A 33 16.66 4.95 -8.27
N GLU A 34 17.92 4.52 -8.16
CA GLU A 34 18.37 3.42 -7.31
C GLU A 34 18.23 3.78 -5.82
N GLU A 35 18.73 4.94 -5.41
CA GLU A 35 18.59 5.43 -4.03
C GLU A 35 17.10 5.51 -3.65
N CYS A 36 16.24 5.96 -4.57
CA CYS A 36 14.79 6.01 -4.36
C CYS A 36 14.18 4.61 -4.25
N ASN A 37 14.55 3.67 -5.12
CA ASN A 37 14.09 2.28 -5.06
C ASN A 37 14.49 1.60 -3.75
N GLU A 38 15.72 1.81 -3.27
CA GLU A 38 16.18 1.31 -1.96
C GLU A 38 15.37 1.93 -0.81
N TYR A 39 15.08 3.22 -0.90
CA TYR A 39 14.26 3.91 0.10
C TYR A 39 12.82 3.38 0.13
N MET A 40 12.20 3.20 -1.04
CA MET A 40 10.87 2.59 -1.14
C MET A 40 10.88 1.16 -0.61
N MET A 41 11.90 0.38 -0.93
CA MET A 41 12.08 -0.98 -0.43
C MET A 41 12.14 -1.00 1.10
N LYS A 42 12.84 -0.05 1.72
CA LYS A 42 12.91 0.11 3.18
C LYS A 42 11.57 0.48 3.80
N GLN A 43 10.85 1.46 3.23
CA GLN A 43 9.61 1.97 3.81
C GLN A 43 8.41 1.03 3.54
N CYS A 44 8.21 0.67 2.28
CA CYS A 44 7.06 -0.10 1.82
C CYS A 44 7.27 -1.61 1.95
N GLY A 45 8.51 -2.06 2.17
CA GLY A 45 8.83 -3.48 2.15
C GLY A 45 8.73 -4.10 0.76
N PHE A 46 8.74 -3.31 -0.32
CA PHE A 46 8.95 -3.68 -1.72
C PHE A 46 9.03 -2.38 -2.56
N VAL A 47 9.43 -2.48 -3.84
CA VAL A 47 9.30 -1.36 -4.79
C VAL A 47 8.03 -1.57 -5.60
N PRO A 48 6.97 -0.77 -5.39
CA PRO A 48 5.74 -0.92 -6.15
C PRO A 48 5.98 -0.72 -7.64
N ARG A 49 5.31 -1.51 -8.48
CA ARG A 49 5.67 -1.62 -9.90
C ARG A 49 5.59 -0.30 -10.67
N MET A 50 4.57 0.51 -10.38
CA MET A 50 4.45 1.84 -10.99
C MET A 50 5.70 2.70 -10.73
N PHE A 51 6.33 2.56 -9.56
CA PHE A 51 7.52 3.31 -9.19
C PHE A 51 8.82 2.72 -9.77
N LYS A 52 8.85 1.45 -10.17
CA LYS A 52 9.98 0.91 -10.96
C LYS A 52 10.19 1.70 -12.27
N ILE A 53 9.13 2.28 -12.84
CA ILE A 53 9.18 3.15 -14.02
C ILE A 53 9.25 4.62 -13.62
N ILE A 54 8.36 5.09 -12.72
CA ILE A 54 8.31 6.51 -12.34
C ILE A 54 9.67 6.98 -11.81
N ASN A 55 10.35 6.17 -10.99
CA ASN A 55 11.63 6.56 -10.38
C ASN A 55 12.76 6.72 -11.41
N THR A 56 12.69 6.10 -12.59
CA THR A 56 13.68 6.31 -13.67
C THR A 56 13.48 7.63 -14.40
N VAL A 57 12.28 8.21 -14.30
CA VAL A 57 11.94 9.54 -14.85
C VAL A 57 12.16 10.62 -13.80
N THR A 58 11.62 10.42 -12.59
CA THR A 58 11.80 11.30 -11.45
C THR A 58 11.60 10.54 -10.12
N PRO A 59 12.53 10.68 -9.15
CA PRO A 59 12.45 9.97 -7.87
C PRO A 59 11.56 10.66 -6.82
N ASP A 60 11.24 11.95 -7.00
CA ASP A 60 10.50 12.74 -6.01
C ASP A 60 9.11 12.12 -5.66
N PRO A 61 8.32 11.61 -6.63
CA PRO A 61 7.05 10.96 -6.33
C PRO A 61 7.22 9.64 -5.57
N GLY A 62 8.26 8.86 -5.89
CA GLY A 62 8.55 7.59 -5.22
C GLY A 62 8.89 7.78 -3.75
N LYS A 63 9.76 8.76 -3.45
CA LYS A 63 10.05 9.16 -2.07
C LYS A 63 8.78 9.62 -1.35
N THR A 64 8.01 10.51 -1.95
CA THR A 64 6.79 11.06 -1.35
C THR A 64 5.75 9.96 -1.06
N PHE A 65 5.58 9.01 -1.98
CA PHE A 65 4.71 7.87 -1.76
C PHE A 65 5.22 6.96 -0.64
N ALA A 66 6.52 6.70 -0.57
CA ALA A 66 7.11 5.89 0.49
C ALA A 66 6.88 6.52 1.88
N ASP A 67 7.01 7.85 1.98
CA ASP A 67 6.73 8.60 3.21
C ASP A 67 5.25 8.46 3.61
N PHE A 68 4.33 8.65 2.66
CA PHE A 68 2.89 8.45 2.88
C PHE A 68 2.57 7.02 3.29
N TYR A 69 3.12 6.03 2.57
CA TYR A 69 2.92 4.61 2.86
C TYR A 69 3.35 4.28 4.29
N ALA A 70 4.56 4.69 4.68
CA ALA A 70 5.10 4.47 6.02
C ALA A 70 4.24 5.12 7.11
N SER A 71 3.68 6.31 6.84
CA SER A 71 2.79 6.98 7.81
C SER A 71 1.50 6.21 8.10
N ILE A 72 1.02 5.40 7.15
CA ILE A 72 -0.21 4.61 7.29
C ILE A 72 0.10 3.19 7.79
N PHE A 73 1.06 2.51 7.15
CA PHE A 73 1.38 1.11 7.41
C PHE A 73 2.37 0.91 8.55
N GLY A 74 3.15 1.91 8.95
CA GLY A 74 4.06 1.82 10.09
C GLY A 74 3.36 1.41 11.39
N ASP A 75 4.11 0.90 12.36
CA ASP A 75 3.55 0.45 13.63
C ASP A 75 2.76 1.55 14.37
N GLY A 76 1.68 1.13 15.04
CA GLY A 76 0.86 1.98 15.89
C GLY A 76 -0.02 1.12 16.79
N ALA A 77 -1.29 1.47 16.93
CA ALA A 77 -2.25 0.62 17.66
C ALA A 77 -2.41 -0.78 17.03
N LEU A 78 -2.18 -0.88 15.72
CA LEU A 78 -1.99 -2.14 15.00
C LEU A 78 -0.56 -2.18 14.48
N SER A 79 0.08 -3.35 14.52
CA SER A 79 1.40 -3.53 13.92
C SER A 79 1.34 -3.44 12.40
N LYS A 80 2.47 -3.11 11.78
CA LYS A 80 2.62 -3.10 10.32
C LYS A 80 2.19 -4.43 9.71
N LYS A 81 2.65 -5.54 10.28
CA LYS A 81 2.23 -6.91 9.89
C LYS A 81 0.71 -7.04 9.77
N VAL A 82 -0.03 -6.61 10.80
CA VAL A 82 -1.50 -6.70 10.81
C VAL A 82 -2.10 -5.81 9.72
N LYS A 83 -1.61 -4.58 9.55
CA LYS A 83 -2.11 -3.66 8.51
C LYS A 83 -1.87 -4.19 7.10
N GLU A 84 -0.72 -4.80 6.85
CA GLU A 84 -0.38 -5.43 5.57
C GLU A 84 -1.31 -6.62 5.28
N LEU A 85 -1.56 -7.49 6.27
CA LEU A 85 -2.50 -8.61 6.15
C LEU A 85 -3.95 -8.13 5.93
N MET A 86 -4.38 -7.06 6.59
CA MET A 86 -5.69 -6.44 6.38
C MET A 86 -5.84 -5.91 4.94
N PHE A 87 -4.82 -5.22 4.43
CA PHE A 87 -4.86 -4.69 3.06
C PHE A 87 -4.82 -5.83 2.02
N MET A 88 -4.01 -6.87 2.25
CA MET A 88 -3.98 -8.09 1.45
C MET A 88 -5.35 -8.77 1.42
N SER A 89 -6.02 -8.93 2.57
CA SER A 89 -7.39 -9.47 2.67
C SER A 89 -8.39 -8.65 1.85
N GLY A 90 -8.31 -7.32 1.88
CA GLY A 90 -9.10 -6.46 1.00
C GLY A 90 -8.80 -6.72 -0.49
N GLY A 91 -7.52 -6.94 -0.82
CA GLY A 91 -7.09 -7.34 -2.15
C GLY A 91 -7.71 -8.65 -2.62
N VAL A 92 -7.85 -9.64 -1.74
CA VAL A 92 -8.57 -10.89 -2.03
C VAL A 92 -10.05 -10.61 -2.27
N ALA A 93 -10.69 -9.82 -1.39
CA ALA A 93 -12.12 -9.52 -1.48
C ALA A 93 -12.52 -8.82 -2.80
N TYR A 94 -11.63 -7.97 -3.31
CA TYR A 94 -11.82 -7.25 -4.57
C TYR A 94 -11.20 -7.95 -5.79
N CYS A 95 -10.65 -9.16 -5.63
CA CYS A 95 -9.93 -9.85 -6.69
C CYS A 95 -8.86 -8.95 -7.35
N SER A 96 -8.12 -8.17 -6.54
CA SER A 96 -7.14 -7.22 -7.03
C SER A 96 -5.74 -7.85 -7.07
N PRO A 97 -5.19 -8.13 -8.27
CA PRO A 97 -3.83 -8.68 -8.40
C PRO A 97 -2.77 -7.69 -7.92
N ARG A 98 -3.12 -6.40 -7.87
CA ARG A 98 -2.24 -5.31 -7.41
C ARG A 98 -2.21 -5.17 -5.89
N CYS A 99 -3.21 -5.67 -5.17
CA CYS A 99 -3.30 -5.54 -3.72
C CYS A 99 -2.89 -6.82 -2.99
N ILE A 100 -3.11 -8.01 -3.57
CA ILE A 100 -2.70 -9.28 -2.93
C ILE A 100 -1.18 -9.40 -2.73
N ILE A 101 -0.38 -8.60 -3.44
CA ILE A 101 1.08 -8.55 -3.27
C ILE A 101 1.52 -8.02 -1.90
N HIS A 102 0.61 -7.44 -1.11
CA HIS A 102 0.88 -7.05 0.27
C HIS A 102 1.21 -8.23 1.20
N VAL A 103 1.04 -9.47 0.70
CA VAL A 103 1.66 -10.65 1.32
C VAL A 103 3.19 -10.51 1.46
N ILE A 104 3.87 -9.82 0.53
CA ILE A 104 5.33 -9.63 0.55
C ILE A 104 5.80 -8.78 1.73
N PRO A 105 5.32 -7.53 1.92
CA PRO A 105 5.66 -6.77 3.11
C PRO A 105 5.16 -7.45 4.39
N ALA A 106 4.01 -8.15 4.37
CA ALA A 106 3.57 -8.93 5.54
C ALA A 106 4.59 -10.02 5.94
N ILE A 107 5.11 -10.80 4.99
CA ILE A 107 6.16 -11.82 5.23
C ILE A 107 7.42 -11.15 5.80
N ARG A 108 7.82 -9.99 5.26
CA ARG A 108 8.99 -9.24 5.73
C ARG A 108 8.83 -8.75 7.17
N GLU A 109 7.61 -8.51 7.61
CA GLU A 109 7.26 -8.20 9.00
C GLU A 109 6.98 -9.46 9.86
N GLY A 110 7.28 -10.65 9.34
CA GLY A 110 7.18 -11.92 10.07
C GLY A 110 5.80 -12.58 10.03
N ALA A 111 4.97 -12.29 9.02
CA ALA A 111 3.73 -13.03 8.81
C ALA A 111 4.02 -14.50 8.49
N THR A 112 3.33 -15.40 9.19
CA THR A 112 3.40 -16.84 8.93
C THR A 112 2.42 -17.25 7.83
N THR A 113 2.65 -18.42 7.21
CA THR A 113 1.70 -19.04 6.28
C THR A 113 0.29 -19.14 6.87
N GLY A 114 0.17 -19.44 8.17
CA GLY A 114 -1.12 -19.52 8.87
C GLY A 114 -1.82 -18.17 8.93
N GLU A 115 -1.10 -17.10 9.28
CA GLU A 115 -1.65 -15.74 9.32
C GLU A 115 -2.08 -15.24 7.93
N ILE A 116 -1.29 -15.56 6.89
CA ILE A 116 -1.61 -15.25 5.49
C ILE A 116 -2.88 -15.99 5.06
N PHE A 117 -2.97 -17.29 5.36
CA PHE A 117 -4.13 -18.12 5.05
C PHE A 117 -5.39 -17.59 5.72
N GLU A 118 -5.36 -17.30 7.02
CA GLU A 118 -6.53 -16.81 7.76
C GLU A 118 -6.99 -15.44 7.22
N ALA A 119 -6.06 -14.50 6.98
CA ALA A 119 -6.41 -13.21 6.40
C ALA A 119 -6.99 -13.34 4.98
N ALA A 120 -6.40 -14.20 4.14
CA ALA A 120 -6.92 -14.44 2.80
C ALA A 120 -8.31 -15.10 2.83
N ALA A 121 -8.56 -16.02 3.76
CA ALA A 121 -9.86 -16.66 3.94
C ALA A 121 -10.94 -15.66 4.38
N VAL A 122 -10.60 -14.69 5.25
CA VAL A 122 -11.51 -13.58 5.61
C VAL A 122 -11.89 -12.75 4.38
N GLY A 123 -10.91 -12.38 3.55
CA GLY A 123 -11.15 -11.65 2.30
C GLY A 123 -12.03 -12.43 1.31
N MET A 124 -11.79 -13.73 1.18
CA MET A 124 -12.60 -14.63 0.35
C MET A 124 -14.06 -14.68 0.81
N ILE A 125 -14.31 -14.79 2.12
CA ILE A 125 -15.67 -14.77 2.67
C ILE A 125 -16.32 -13.42 2.42
N LEU A 126 -15.62 -12.31 2.67
CA LEU A 126 -16.13 -10.95 2.43
C LEU A 126 -16.63 -10.77 0.99
N ALA A 127 -15.89 -11.27 0.00
CA ALA A 127 -16.29 -11.20 -1.42
C ALA A 127 -17.68 -11.80 -1.72
N GLY A 128 -18.11 -12.78 -0.92
CA GLY A 128 -19.43 -13.40 -1.03
C GLY A 128 -20.60 -12.57 -0.51
N PHE A 129 -20.32 -11.62 0.38
CA PHE A 129 -21.34 -10.81 1.06
C PHE A 129 -21.39 -9.35 0.60
N VAL A 130 -20.46 -8.93 -0.26
CA VAL A 130 -20.48 -7.59 -0.88
C VAL A 130 -21.47 -7.59 -2.05
N PRO A 131 -22.50 -6.72 -2.05
CA PRO A 131 -23.40 -6.57 -3.20
C PRO A 131 -22.63 -6.18 -4.47
N GLY A 132 -22.79 -6.96 -5.54
CA GLY A 132 -22.02 -6.76 -6.79
C GLY A 132 -20.54 -7.12 -6.67
N GLY A 133 -20.12 -7.77 -5.57
CA GLY A 133 -18.77 -8.25 -5.38
C GLY A 133 -18.44 -9.47 -6.26
N PRO A 134 -17.16 -9.87 -6.32
CA PRO A 134 -16.73 -10.98 -7.17
C PRO A 134 -17.36 -12.33 -6.80
N GLY A 135 -17.78 -12.52 -5.54
CA GLY A 135 -18.27 -13.81 -5.04
C GLY A 135 -17.14 -14.76 -4.59
N ILE A 136 -17.51 -15.73 -3.74
CA ILE A 136 -16.57 -16.66 -3.09
C ILE A 136 -15.72 -17.45 -4.10
N PRO A 137 -16.27 -18.05 -5.18
CA PRO A 137 -15.46 -18.88 -6.08
C PRO A 137 -14.31 -18.13 -6.76
N TYR A 138 -14.53 -16.87 -7.14
CA TYR A 138 -13.50 -16.06 -7.78
C TYR A 138 -12.49 -15.53 -6.76
N ALA A 139 -12.95 -15.08 -5.59
CA ALA A 139 -12.06 -14.63 -4.53
C ALA A 139 -11.20 -15.77 -3.96
N PHE A 140 -11.69 -17.01 -4.00
CA PHE A 140 -10.90 -18.19 -3.65
C PHE A 140 -9.64 -18.32 -4.51
N GLU A 141 -9.71 -18.04 -5.81
CA GLU A 141 -8.51 -18.01 -6.67
C GLU A 141 -7.49 -16.97 -6.20
N TYR A 142 -7.95 -15.82 -5.71
CA TYR A 142 -7.08 -14.78 -5.17
C TYR A 142 -6.51 -15.12 -3.80
N ALA A 143 -7.27 -15.82 -2.96
CA ALA A 143 -6.74 -16.39 -1.72
C ALA A 143 -5.62 -17.40 -1.99
N LEU A 144 -5.82 -18.31 -2.96
CA LEU A 144 -4.78 -19.25 -3.40
C LEU A 144 -3.54 -18.53 -3.96
N LYS A 145 -3.74 -17.47 -4.74
CA LYS A 145 -2.62 -16.66 -5.26
C LYS A 145 -1.77 -16.05 -4.14
N CYS A 146 -2.34 -15.71 -2.99
CA CYS A 146 -1.54 -15.20 -1.86
C CYS A 146 -0.53 -16.24 -1.37
N LEU A 147 -0.96 -17.51 -1.25
CA LEU A 147 -0.09 -18.63 -0.86
C LEU A 147 0.93 -18.99 -1.96
N ASP A 148 0.54 -18.89 -3.23
CA ASP A 148 1.48 -19.08 -4.35
C ASP A 148 2.57 -17.99 -4.37
N ILE A 149 2.19 -16.72 -4.15
CA ILE A 149 3.12 -15.60 -4.03
C ILE A 149 4.10 -15.83 -2.87
N GLU A 150 3.61 -16.23 -1.69
CA GLU A 150 4.45 -16.58 -0.54
C GLU A 150 5.44 -17.69 -0.91
N ALA A 151 4.96 -18.79 -1.49
CA ALA A 151 5.79 -19.94 -1.84
C ALA A 151 6.90 -19.56 -2.85
N LYS A 152 6.56 -18.76 -3.86
CA LYS A 152 7.53 -18.25 -4.85
C LYS A 152 8.52 -17.28 -4.22
N PHE A 153 8.06 -16.35 -3.40
CA PHE A 153 8.91 -15.40 -2.69
C PHE A 153 9.95 -16.11 -1.81
N ASN A 154 9.53 -17.12 -1.05
CA ASN A 154 10.41 -17.89 -0.18
C ASN A 154 11.47 -18.71 -0.96
N LYS A 155 11.19 -19.05 -2.22
CA LYS A 155 12.14 -19.72 -3.13
C LYS A 155 13.03 -18.75 -3.91
N GLY A 156 12.79 -17.44 -3.80
CA GLY A 156 13.46 -16.43 -4.62
C GLY A 156 13.01 -16.42 -6.08
N GLU A 157 11.86 -17.02 -6.39
CA GLU A 157 11.26 -17.04 -7.72
C GLU A 157 10.52 -15.72 -8.02
N GLU A 158 10.24 -15.47 -9.30
CA GLU A 158 9.36 -14.37 -9.69
C GLU A 158 7.93 -14.66 -9.21
N TRP A 159 7.44 -13.82 -8.30
CA TRP A 159 6.18 -14.01 -7.58
C TRP A 159 5.07 -13.08 -8.06
N GLU A 160 5.39 -12.06 -8.84
CA GLU A 160 4.44 -10.99 -9.16
C GLU A 160 3.40 -11.45 -10.20
N TYR A 161 2.14 -11.61 -9.78
CA TYR A 161 1.04 -11.96 -10.69
C TYR A 161 0.35 -10.71 -11.23
N LEU A 162 0.30 -10.57 -12.56
CA LEU A 162 -0.64 -9.67 -13.21
C LEU A 162 -1.33 -10.28 -14.42
N PRO A 163 -2.64 -10.03 -14.56
CA PRO A 163 -3.27 -10.19 -15.86
C PRO A 163 -2.68 -9.18 -16.86
N GLN A 164 -2.67 -9.57 -18.13
CA GLN A 164 -2.32 -8.67 -19.23
C GLN A 164 -3.18 -7.41 -19.19
N THR A 165 -2.57 -6.26 -19.41
CA THR A 165 -3.27 -4.98 -19.45
C THR A 165 -4.28 -5.02 -20.58
N LYS A 166 -5.56 -4.83 -20.25
CA LYS A 166 -6.60 -4.54 -21.23
C LYS A 166 -6.82 -3.03 -21.24
N PHE A 167 -6.76 -2.45 -22.42
CA PHE A 167 -7.09 -1.04 -22.67
C PHE A 167 -8.49 -0.94 -23.27
N ASP A 168 -9.42 -1.76 -22.78
CA ASP A 168 -10.83 -1.53 -23.02
C ASP A 168 -11.27 -0.38 -22.11
N HIS A 169 -12.07 0.55 -22.63
CA HIS A 169 -12.57 1.72 -21.88
C HIS A 169 -13.55 1.37 -20.73
N GLY A 170 -13.51 0.13 -20.23
CA GLY A 170 -14.29 -0.38 -19.10
C GLY A 170 -15.79 -0.40 -19.34
N ILE A 171 -16.37 -1.59 -19.51
CA ILE A 171 -17.65 -1.85 -18.85
C ILE A 171 -17.25 -2.52 -17.54
N TYR A 172 -17.36 -1.75 -16.46
CA TYR A 172 -17.23 -2.26 -15.08
C TYR A 172 -18.42 -3.15 -14.75
#